data_AF-A0A8D5ZGX5-F1
#
_entry.id   AF-A0A8D5ZGX5-F1
#
_cell.length_a   1.000
_cell.length_b   1.000
_cell.length_c   1.000
_cell.angle_alpha   90.00
_cell.angle_beta   90.00
_cell.angle_gamma   90.00
#
_symmetry.space_group_name_H-M   'P 1'
#
loop_
_entity.id
_entity.type
_entity.pdbx_description
1 polymer ?
#
loop_
_entity_poly.entity_id
_entity_poly.type
_entity_poly.pdbx_seq_one_letter_code
_entity_poly.pdbx_strand_id
1 'polypeptide(L)' 'MRLRITGFEKRDLRCENCGVELTQEKAYTREINGEKHYFCCSHCADEFDSPIGGCC' A
#
# COMPACT_ATOMS: atom_id res chain seq x y z
N MET A 1 -31.32 -19.34 -14.75
CA MET A 1 -30.76 -17.97 -14.73
C MET A 1 -29.34 -17.99 -14.17
N ARG A 2 -28.31 -17.63 -14.96
CA ARG A 2 -26.95 -17.37 -14.45
C ARG A 2 -26.92 -15.96 -13.84
N LEU A 3 -26.78 -15.87 -12.53
CA LEU A 3 -26.74 -14.59 -11.82
C LEU A 3 -25.40 -13.88 -12.06
N ARG A 4 -25.52 -12.86 -12.91
CA ARG A 4 -24.82 -11.57 -12.96
C ARG A 4 -23.84 -11.31 -11.80
N ILE A 5 -22.55 -11.40 -12.14
CA ILE A 5 -21.49 -10.41 -11.89
C ILE A 5 -21.84 -9.40 -10.78
N THR A 6 -21.38 -9.65 -9.56
CA THR A 6 -21.29 -8.63 -8.49
C THR A 6 -19.88 -8.64 -7.92
N GLY A 7 -18.90 -8.35 -8.77
CA GLY A 7 -17.54 -8.03 -8.35
C GLY A 7 -17.36 -6.53 -8.46
N PHE A 8 -17.75 -5.84 -7.40
CA PHE A 8 -17.60 -4.40 -7.24
C PHE A 8 -16.16 -4.00 -7.59
N GLU A 9 -15.96 -3.12 -8.57
CA GLU A 9 -14.67 -2.48 -8.88
C GLU A 9 -14.26 -1.55 -7.74
N LYS A 10 -13.98 -2.11 -6.57
CA LYS A 10 -13.26 -1.38 -5.54
C LYS A 10 -11.83 -1.30 -6.05
N ARG A 11 -11.41 -0.08 -6.37
CA ARG A 11 -9.99 0.27 -6.41
C ARG A 11 -9.48 0.15 -4.97
N ASP A 12 -9.34 -1.09 -4.49
CA ASP A 12 -8.71 -1.39 -3.22
C ASP A 12 -7.23 -1.02 -3.42
N LEU A 13 -6.85 0.16 -2.96
CA LEU A 13 -5.45 0.52 -2.82
C LEU A 13 -4.86 -0.53 -1.89
N ARG A 14 -3.88 -1.31 -2.32
CA ARG A 14 -3.27 -2.32 -1.46
C ARG A 14 -1.88 -1.86 -1.08
N CYS A 15 -1.51 -2.08 0.18
CA CYS A 15 -0.17 -1.80 0.65
C CYS A 15 0.84 -2.63 -0.16
N GLU A 16 1.80 -1.99 -0.82
CA GLU A 16 2.81 -2.68 -1.65
C GLU A 16 3.71 -3.59 -0.80
N ASN A 17 3.96 -3.22 0.46
CA ASN A 17 4.77 -4.00 1.39
C ASN A 17 3.99 -5.16 2.04
N CYS A 18 2.75 -4.90 2.44
CA CYS A 18 2.03 -5.72 3.41
C CYS A 18 0.77 -6.40 2.80
N GLY A 19 0.33 -6.01 1.60
CA GLY A 19 -0.82 -6.59 0.89
C GLY A 19 -2.20 -6.27 1.48
N VAL A 20 -2.25 -5.51 2.58
CA VAL A 20 -3.47 -5.10 3.27
C VAL A 20 -4.27 -4.12 2.43
N GLU A 21 -5.60 -4.24 2.47
CA GLU A 21 -6.53 -3.34 1.82
C GLU A 21 -6.53 -1.97 2.51
N LEU A 22 -6.19 -0.95 1.75
CA LEU A 22 -6.15 0.45 2.13
C LEU A 22 -7.36 1.15 1.54
N THR A 23 -7.97 1.98 2.36
CA THR A 23 -8.87 3.02 1.87
C THR A 23 -8.03 4.24 1.51
N GLN A 24 -8.43 4.98 0.46
CA GLN A 24 -7.70 6.16 -0.02
C GLN A 24 -7.50 7.25 1.07
N GLU A 25 -8.37 7.24 2.08
CA GLU A 25 -8.33 8.06 3.30
C GLU A 25 -7.27 7.63 4.32
N LYS A 26 -6.84 6.36 4.32
CA LYS A 26 -5.84 5.78 5.24
C LYS A 26 -4.56 5.33 4.53
N ALA A 27 -4.48 5.53 3.22
CA ALA A 27 -3.28 5.22 2.45
C ALA A 27 -2.16 6.20 2.83
N TYR A 28 -1.09 5.66 3.39
CA TYR A 28 0.11 6.42 3.74
C TYR A 28 0.99 6.55 2.49
N THR A 29 1.09 7.75 1.93
CA THR A 29 1.93 8.00 0.76
C THR A 29 3.32 8.44 1.20
N ARG A 30 4.37 7.74 0.75
CA ARG A 30 5.78 8.15 0.93
C ARG A 30 6.45 8.21 -0.44
N GLU A 31 7.29 9.23 -0.64
CA GLU A 31 8.08 9.37 -1.86
C GLU A 31 9.45 8.73 -1.64
N ILE A 32 9.73 7.66 -2.37
CA ILE A 32 10.96 6.85 -2.23
C ILE A 32 11.56 6.76 -3.64
N ASN A 33 12.83 7.12 -3.82
CA ASN A 33 13.48 7.21 -5.13
C ASN A 33 12.77 8.10 -6.17
N GLY A 34 11.94 9.06 -5.74
CA GLY A 34 11.15 9.92 -6.62
C GLY A 34 9.84 9.29 -7.11
N GLU A 35 9.50 8.09 -6.64
CA GLU A 35 8.23 7.42 -6.88
C GLU A 35 7.35 7.47 -5.63
N LYS A 36 6.05 7.69 -5.82
CA LYS A 36 5.07 7.75 -4.72
C LYS A 36 4.52 6.37 -4.46
N HIS A 37 4.87 5.82 -3.30
CA HIS A 37 4.42 4.51 -2.84
C HIS A 37 3.33 4.62 -1.79
N TYR A 38 2.40 3.66 -1.79
CA TYR A 38 1.25 3.64 -0.88
C TYR A 38 1.37 2.50 0.14
N PHE A 39 1.32 2.86 1.42
CA PHE A 39 1.50 1.95 2.54
C PHE A 39 0.30 2.00 3.50
N CYS A 40 0.13 0.94 4.29
CA CYS A 40 -0.83 0.93 5.40
C CYS A 40 -0.41 1.74 6.61
N CYS A 41 0.90 1.97 6.70
CA CYS A 41 1.58 2.12 7.97
C CYS A 41 2.90 2.88 7.71
N SER A 42 3.31 3.71 8.66
CA SER A 42 4.65 4.31 8.66
C SER A 42 5.75 3.24 8.74
N HIS A 43 5.53 2.14 9.48
CA HIS A 43 6.44 0.99 9.52
C HIS A 43 6.66 0.33 8.15
N CYS A 44 5.59 -0.02 7.42
CA CYS A 44 5.73 -0.62 6.09
C CYS A 44 6.45 0.34 5.11
N ALA A 45 6.27 1.67 5.27
CA ALA A 45 6.99 2.66 4.48
C ALA A 45 8.46 2.79 4.87
N ASP A 46 8.80 2.58 6.14
CA ASP A 46 10.17 2.62 6.66
C ASP A 46 10.95 1.38 6.25
N GLU A 47 10.35 0.19 6.36
CA GLU A 47 10.94 -1.05 5.83
C GLU A 47 11.20 -0.97 4.32
N PHE A 48 10.32 -0.30 3.58
CA PHE A 48 10.48 -0.09 2.15
C PHE A 48 11.54 0.98 1.82
N ASP A 49 11.63 2.04 2.63
CA ASP A 49 12.59 3.14 2.47
C ASP A 49 13.98 2.82 3.06
N SER A 50 14.14 1.72 3.79
CA SER A 50 15.38 1.39 4.48
C SER A 50 16.24 0.41 3.65
N PRO A 51 17.13 0.89 2.76
CA PRO A 51 18.10 0.06 2.07
C PRO A 51 19.23 -0.29 3.04
N ILE A 52 18.98 -1.14 4.04
CA ILE A 52 20.02 -1.81 4.84
C ILE A 52 21.13 -0.84 5.32
N GLY A 53 20.93 -0.13 6.45
CA GLY A 53 22.05 0.68 6.98
C GLY A 53 21.76 1.59 8.16
N GLY A 54 21.30 1.04 9.28
CA GLY A 54 21.06 1.86 10.48
C GLY A 54 21.10 1.10 11.79
N CYS A 55 22.02 0.16 11.97
CA CYS A 55 22.39 -0.32 13.30
C CYS A 55 23.63 0.47 13.75
N CYS A 56 23.39 1.53 14.54
CA CYS A 56 24.39 2.22 15.35
C CYS A 56 24.72 1.38 16.60
#